data_AF-A0AAD7H9C5-F1
#
_entry.id   AF-A0AAD7H9C5-F1
#
_cell.length_a   1.000
_cell.length_b   1.000
_cell.length_c   1.000
_cell.angle_alpha   90.00
_cell.angle_beta   90.00
_cell.angle_gamma   90.00
#
_symmetry.space_group_name_H-M   'P 1'
#
loop_
_entity.id
_entity.type
_entity.pdbx_description
1 polymer ?
#
loop_
_entity_poly.entity_id
_entity_poly.type
_entity_poly.pdbx_seq_one_letter_code
_entity_poly.pdbx_strand_id
1 'polypeptide(L)'
;ASGDAISQLESTLSALQAKHAELASEISQYDSILSPVRQLPPEIVGELFLYFTPVMHRDSELGMRQRVNLPWKLGHICRLWRVVSFSLGQLW
;
A
#
# COMPACT_ATOMS: atom_id res chain seq x y z
N ALA A 1 -11.60 30.27 -31.82
CA ALA A 1 -10.99 30.31 -30.47
C ALA A 1 -11.70 29.34 -29.50
N SER A 2 -13.04 29.34 -29.38
CA SER A 2 -13.73 28.48 -28.40
C SER A 2 -13.71 26.97 -28.71
N GLY A 3 -13.56 26.56 -29.98
CA GLY A 3 -13.49 25.15 -30.37
C GLY A 3 -12.19 24.44 -29.95
N ASP A 4 -11.05 25.14 -30.02
CA ASP A 4 -9.75 24.54 -29.66
C ASP A 4 -9.63 24.24 -28.17
N ALA A 5 -10.21 25.09 -27.32
CA ALA A 5 -10.22 24.88 -25.88
C ALA A 5 -11.05 23.65 -25.47
N ILE A 6 -12.16 23.40 -26.17
CA ILE A 6 -13.01 22.22 -25.96
C ILE A 6 -12.27 20.96 -26.38
N SER A 7 -11.64 20.96 -27.56
CA SER A 7 -10.85 19.83 -28.06
C SER A 7 -9.66 19.49 -27.15
N GLN A 8 -8.99 20.49 -26.58
CA GLN A 8 -7.91 20.26 -25.60
C GLN A 8 -8.44 19.66 -24.29
N LEU A 9 -9.60 20.10 -23.82
CA LEU A 9 -10.22 19.53 -22.62
C LEU A 9 -10.62 18.06 -22.85
N GLU A 10 -11.19 17.74 -24.00
CA GLU A 10 -11.58 16.38 -24.36
C GLU A 10 -10.36 15.45 -24.47
N SER A 11 -9.27 15.94 -25.07
CA SER A 11 -8.02 15.19 -25.16
C SER A 11 -7.41 14.92 -23.78
N THR A 12 -7.43 15.90 -22.88
CA THR A 12 -6.89 15.73 -21.52
C THR A 12 -7.77 14.82 -20.67
N LEU A 13 -9.08 14.91 -20.81
CA LEU A 13 -10.03 14.02 -20.16
C LEU A 13 -9.83 12.57 -20.61
N SER A 14 -9.72 12.34 -21.92
CA SER A 14 -9.45 11.01 -22.49
C SER A 14 -8.13 10.42 -21.97
N ALA A 15 -7.06 11.22 -21.93
CA ALA A 15 -5.78 10.79 -21.38
C ALA A 15 -5.87 10.44 -19.88
N LEU A 16 -6.60 11.23 -19.09
CA LEU A 16 -6.84 10.95 -17.67
C LEU A 16 -7.65 9.68 -17.46
N GLN A 17 -8.70 9.45 -18.25
CA GLN A 17 -9.50 8.23 -18.19
C GLN A 17 -8.69 6.98 -18.55
N ALA A 18 -7.84 7.06 -19.58
CA ALA A 18 -6.94 5.98 -19.95
C ALA A 18 -5.98 5.63 -18.80
N LYS A 19 -5.36 6.64 -18.18
CA LYS A 19 -4.51 6.43 -16.99
C LYS A 19 -5.28 5.86 -15.80
N HIS A 20 -6.50 6.32 -15.57
CA HIS A 20 -7.33 5.78 -14.50
C HIS A 20 -7.65 4.29 -14.72
N ALA A 21 -7.99 3.91 -15.95
CA ALA A 21 -8.27 2.51 -16.30
C ALA A 21 -7.03 1.62 -16.15
N GLU A 22 -5.86 2.10 -16.56
CA GLU A 22 -4.57 1.43 -16.40
C GLU A 22 -4.27 1.17 -14.92
N LEU A 23 -4.30 2.22 -14.09
CA LEU A 23 -4.04 2.12 -12.65
C LEU A 23 -5.07 1.22 -11.95
N ALA A 24 -6.35 1.29 -12.33
CA ALA A 24 -7.38 0.42 -11.78
C ALA A 24 -7.14 -1.06 -12.12
N SER A 25 -6.68 -1.34 -13.35
CA SER A 25 -6.29 -2.69 -13.77
C SER A 25 -5.11 -3.19 -12.93
N GLU A 26 -4.06 -2.38 -12.73
CA GLU A 26 -2.94 -2.74 -11.87
C GLU A 26 -3.40 -3.05 -10.43
N ILE A 27 -4.23 -2.20 -9.83
CA ILE A 27 -4.79 -2.42 -8.50
C ILE A 27 -5.56 -3.76 -8.44
N SER A 28 -6.37 -4.07 -9.46
CA SER A 28 -7.13 -5.32 -9.50
C SER A 28 -6.23 -6.57 -9.53
N GLN A 29 -5.08 -6.48 -10.20
CA GLN A 29 -4.09 -7.57 -10.21
C GLN A 29 -3.49 -7.76 -8.82
N TYR A 30 -3.16 -6.68 -8.12
CA TYR A 30 -2.67 -6.75 -6.74
C TYR A 30 -3.74 -7.23 -5.75
N ASP A 31 -5.01 -6.87 -5.95
CA ASP A 31 -6.11 -7.34 -5.09
C ASP A 31 -6.25 -8.87 -5.13
N SER A 32 -5.98 -9.52 -6.28
CA SER A 32 -5.99 -10.99 -6.38
C SER A 32 -4.92 -11.64 -5.49
N ILE A 33 -3.74 -11.03 -5.40
CA ILE A 33 -2.60 -11.50 -4.58
C ILE A 33 -2.86 -11.22 -3.11
N LEU A 34 -3.48 -10.08 -2.79
CA LEU A 34 -3.77 -9.67 -1.42
C LEU A 34 -5.04 -10.31 -0.86
N SER A 35 -5.91 -10.88 -1.69
CA SER A 35 -7.18 -11.50 -1.29
C SER A 35 -7.01 -12.59 -0.20
N PRO A 36 -6.06 -13.55 -0.29
CA PRO A 36 -5.84 -14.54 0.76
C PRO A 36 -5.29 -13.93 2.05
N VAL A 37 -4.37 -12.95 1.93
CA VAL A 37 -3.79 -12.25 3.09
C VAL A 37 -4.84 -11.44 3.84
N ARG A 38 -5.88 -10.94 3.16
CA ARG A 38 -7.03 -10.25 3.77
C ARG A 38 -8.00 -11.21 4.49
N GLN A 39 -7.90 -12.51 4.26
CA GLN A 39 -8.71 -13.54 4.94
C GLN A 39 -8.01 -14.10 6.18
N LEU A 40 -6.73 -13.77 6.41
CA LEU A 40 -6.04 -14.17 7.62
C LEU A 40 -6.63 -13.45 8.84
N PRO A 41 -6.80 -14.16 9.97
CA PRO A 41 -7.11 -13.50 11.23
C PRO A 41 -6.06 -12.44 11.58
N PRO A 42 -6.47 -11.33 12.20
CA PRO A 42 -5.55 -10.24 12.57
C PRO A 42 -4.41 -10.71 13.48
N GLU A 43 -4.62 -11.75 14.28
CA GLU A 43 -3.62 -12.36 15.16
C GLU A 43 -2.46 -12.96 14.35
N ILE A 44 -2.78 -13.72 13.29
CA ILE A 44 -1.79 -14.35 12.41
C ILE A 44 -0.99 -13.29 11.65
N VAL A 45 -1.65 -12.24 11.17
CA VAL A 45 -0.99 -11.10 10.53
C VAL A 45 -0.01 -10.44 11.51
N GLY A 46 -0.41 -10.28 12.78
CA GLY A 46 0.44 -9.74 13.82
C GLY A 46 1.67 -10.61 14.12
N GLU A 47 1.48 -11.92 14.25
CA GLU A 47 2.59 -12.87 14.43
C GLU A 47 3.58 -12.82 13.27
N LEU A 48 3.10 -12.74 12.03
CA LEU A 48 3.95 -12.56 10.86
C LEU A 48 4.78 -11.28 10.96
N PHE A 49 4.16 -10.15 11.34
CA PHE A 49 4.90 -8.90 11.51
C PHE A 49 6.03 -9.05 12.54
N LEU A 50 5.72 -9.61 13.71
CA LEU A 50 6.72 -9.81 14.77
C LEU A 50 7.84 -10.76 14.34
N TYR A 51 7.50 -11.82 13.62
CA TYR A 51 8.47 -12.79 13.11
C TYR A 51 9.47 -12.17 12.13
N PHE A 52 9.01 -11.31 11.21
CA PHE A 52 9.88 -10.69 10.21
C PHE A 52 10.53 -9.37 10.65
N THR A 53 10.05 -8.75 11.74
CA THR A 53 10.58 -7.49 12.28
C THR A 53 12.11 -7.52 12.52
N PRO A 54 12.71 -8.57 13.14
CA PRO A 54 14.15 -8.65 13.34
C PRO A 54 14.96 -8.71 12.03
N VAL A 55 14.39 -9.33 10.99
CA VAL A 55 15.01 -9.44 9.66
C VAL A 55 14.96 -8.08 8.97
N MET A 56 13.80 -7.43 8.98
CA MET A 56 13.60 -6.09 8.41
C MET A 56 14.53 -5.05 9.02
N HIS A 57 14.84 -5.15 10.31
CA HIS A 57 15.79 -4.24 10.98
C HIS A 57 17.26 -4.46 10.62
N ARG A 58 17.63 -5.66 10.15
CA ARG A 58 19.02 -6.01 9.83
C ARG A 58 19.43 -5.51 8.45
N ASP A 59 18.51 -5.52 7.48
CA ASP A 59 18.78 -5.20 6.07
C ASP A 59 18.90 -3.70 5.77
N SER A 60 18.91 -2.85 6.81
CA SER A 60 19.08 -1.41 6.65
C SER A 60 20.27 -0.93 7.46
N GLU A 61 21.25 -0.36 6.78
CA GLU A 61 22.44 0.28 7.37
C GLU A 61 22.12 1.47 8.32
N LEU A 62 20.83 1.74 8.57
CA LEU A 62 20.30 2.84 9.38
C LEU A 62 19.30 2.29 10.42
N GLY A 63 19.77 1.38 11.29
CA GLY A 63 18.97 0.59 12.24
C GLY A 63 18.06 1.32 13.23
N MET A 64 18.06 2.67 13.25
CA MET A 64 17.17 3.47 14.11
C MET A 64 16.01 4.14 13.36
N ARG A 65 16.20 4.54 12.08
CA ARG A 65 15.13 5.18 11.29
C ARG A 65 14.04 4.19 10.85
N GLN A 66 14.35 2.90 10.80
CA GLN A 66 13.37 1.91 10.37
C GLN A 66 12.41 1.44 11.47
N ARG A 67 12.81 1.44 12.75
CA ARG A 67 11.89 1.13 13.88
C ARG A 67 10.70 2.08 13.90
N VAL A 68 10.99 3.38 13.86
CA VAL A 68 9.97 4.44 13.85
C VAL A 68 9.04 4.37 12.63
N ASN A 69 9.46 3.71 11.54
CA ASN A 69 8.71 3.67 10.28
C ASN A 69 8.03 2.32 10.00
N LEU A 70 8.26 1.27 10.80
CA LEU A 70 7.76 -0.07 10.47
C LEU A 70 6.23 -0.16 10.54
N PRO A 71 5.56 0.36 11.59
CA PRO A 71 4.09 0.38 11.63
C PRO A 71 3.47 1.15 10.46
N TRP A 72 4.13 2.26 10.06
CA TRP A 72 3.72 3.09 8.93
C TRP A 72 3.87 2.35 7.60
N LYS A 73 5.02 1.74 7.34
CA LYS A 73 5.28 0.93 6.13
C LYS A 73 4.24 -0.18 5.96
N LEU A 74 3.99 -0.95 7.01
CA LEU A 74 2.99 -2.03 6.99
C LEU A 74 1.57 -1.48 6.82
N GLY A 75 1.27 -0.32 7.41
CA GLY A 75 -0.02 0.35 7.31
C GLY A 75 -0.36 0.94 5.94
N HIS A 76 0.60 1.05 5.02
CA HIS A 76 0.34 1.47 3.64
C HIS A 76 -0.22 0.34 2.76
N ILE A 77 -0.11 -0.93 3.17
CA ILE A 77 -0.48 -2.09 2.34
C ILE A 77 -2.00 -2.26 2.24
N CYS A 78 -2.69 -2.38 3.37
CA CYS A 78 -4.15 -2.44 3.39
C CYS A 78 -4.72 -2.00 4.73
N ARG A 79 -6.06 -1.85 4.80
CA ARG A 79 -6.76 -1.44 6.04
C ARG A 79 -6.51 -2.42 7.19
N LEU A 80 -6.55 -3.73 6.95
CA LEU A 80 -6.31 -4.75 7.98
C LEU A 80 -4.90 -4.61 8.56
N TRP A 81 -3.89 -4.53 7.69
CA TRP A 81 -2.49 -4.40 8.09
C TRP A 81 -2.24 -3.12 8.89
N ARG A 82 -2.89 -2.02 8.51
CA ARG A 82 -2.84 -0.76 9.27
C ARG A 82 -3.43 -0.91 10.67
N VAL A 83 -4.60 -1.53 10.80
CA VAL A 83 -5.22 -1.74 12.11
C VAL A 83 -4.31 -2.60 12.99
N VAL A 84 -3.81 -3.72 12.44
CA VAL A 84 -2.93 -4.65 13.16
C VAL A 84 -1.60 -3.98 13.53
N SER A 85 -0.93 -3.30 12.59
CA SER A 85 0.38 -2.70 12.83
C SER A 85 0.35 -1.59 13.89
N PHE A 86 -0.70 -0.78 13.92
CA PHE A 86 -0.85 0.27 14.93
C PHE A 86 -1.27 -0.29 16.30
N SER A 87 -1.95 -1.45 16.34
CA SER A 87 -2.34 -2.10 17.59
C SER A 87 -1.18 -2.83 18.27
N LEU A 88 -0.15 -3.22 17.52
CA LEU A 88 1.01 -3.95 18.02
C LEU A 88 2.09 -2.99 18.55
N GLY A 89 2.08 -2.76 19.87
CA GLY A 89 3.08 -1.94 20.55
C GLY A 89 4.53 -2.40 20.34
N GLN A 90 4.74 -3.67 20.01
CA GLN A 90 6.06 -4.29 19.79
C GLN A 90 6.72 -3.89 18.46
N LEU A 91 5.98 -3.24 17.55
CA LEU A 91 6.49 -2.79 16.24
C LEU A 91 7.08 -1.36 16.28
N TRP A 92 7.00 -0.67 17.42
CA TRP A 92 7.57 0.66 17.65
C TRP A 92 8.99 0.58 18.21
#